data_AF-A0A9E3FJA5-F1
#
_entry.id   AF-A0A9E3FJA5-F1
#
_cell.length_a   1.000
_cell.length_b   1.000
_cell.length_c   1.000
_cell.angle_alpha   90.00
_cell.angle_beta   90.00
_cell.angle_gamma   90.00
#
_symmetry.space_group_name_H-M   'P 1'
#
loop_
_entity.id
_entity.type
_entity.pdbx_description
1 polymer ?
#
loop_
_entity_poly.entity_id
_entity_poly.type
_entity_poly.pdbx_seq_one_letter_code
_entity_poly.pdbx_strand_id
1 'polypeptide(L)' 'MADPEIENKVKQIIIDELGVDENEVTPNARFIDDLGADSLDTVELVMRFEEEF' A
#
# COMPACT_ATOMS: atom_id res chain seq x y z
N MET A 1 -9.31 3.05 16.85
CA MET A 1 -9.14 1.74 16.20
C MET A 1 -9.26 2.02 14.73
N ALA A 2 -8.27 1.67 13.90
CA ALA A 2 -8.44 1.80 12.45
C ALA A 2 -9.60 0.90 12.03
N ASP A 3 -10.50 1.40 11.19
CA ASP A 3 -11.60 0.60 10.68
C ASP A 3 -11.01 -0.57 9.86
N PRO A 4 -11.38 -1.83 10.14
CA PRO A 4 -10.86 -2.98 9.40
C PRO A 4 -11.16 -2.89 7.89
N GLU A 5 -12.18 -2.12 7.51
CA GLU A 5 -12.51 -1.83 6.11
C GLU A 5 -11.46 -0.92 5.44
N ILE A 6 -10.90 0.04 6.18
CA ILE A 6 -9.81 0.92 5.71
C ILE A 6 -8.52 0.12 5.54
N GLU A 7 -8.19 -0.76 6.49
CA GLU A 7 -6.97 -1.57 6.39
C GLU A 7 -7.00 -2.48 5.15
N ASN A 8 -8.15 -3.10 4.86
CA ASN A 8 -8.32 -3.93 3.68
C ASN A 8 -8.21 -3.12 2.38
N LYS A 9 -8.82 -1.93 2.32
CA LYS A 9 -8.69 -1.02 1.17
C LYS A 9 -7.24 -0.60 0.93
N VAL A 10 -6.54 -0.21 1.99
CA VAL A 10 -5.13 0.19 1.91
C VAL A 10 -4.28 -0.97 1.40
N LYS A 11 -4.48 -2.17 1.94
CA LYS A 11 -3.77 -3.37 1.46
C LYS A 11 -4.02 -3.65 -0.03
N GLN A 12 -5.27 -3.58 -0.47
CA GLN A 12 -5.63 -3.81 -1.87
C GLN A 12 -4.96 -2.79 -2.81
N ILE A 13 -4.97 -1.50 -2.46
CA ILE A 13 -4.30 -0.46 -3.25
C ILE A 13 -2.80 -0.74 -3.35
N ILE A 14 -2.15 -1.17 -2.26
CA ILE A 14 -0.73 -1.50 -2.26
C ILE A 14 -0.42 -2.70 -3.15
N ILE A 15 -1.25 -3.75 -3.10
CA ILE A 15 -1.12 -4.94 -3.94
C ILE A 15 -1.30 -4.59 -5.42
N ASP A 16 -2.30 -3.77 -5.73
CA ASP A 16 -2.63 -3.42 -7.11
C ASP A 16 -1.59 -2.49 -7.74
N GLU A 17 -1.12 -1.47 -7.01
CA GLU A 17 -0.14 -0.51 -7.53
C GLU A 17 1.29 -1.06 -7.53
N LEU A 18 1.72 -1.77 -6.48
CA LEU A 18 3.08 -2.32 -6.40
C LEU A 18 3.21 -3.72 -7.03
N GLY A 19 2.10 -4.41 -7.30
CA GLY A 19 2.11 -5.77 -7.84
C GLY A 19 2.72 -6.81 -6.89
N VAL A 20 2.63 -6.57 -5.58
CA VAL A 20 3.19 -7.43 -4.52
C VAL A 20 2.15 -8.39 -3.95
N ASP A 21 2.58 -9.44 -3.26
CA ASP A 21 1.65 -10.40 -2.66
C ASP A 21 0.98 -9.83 -1.41
N GLU A 22 -0.30 -10.16 -1.18
CA GLU A 22 -1.02 -9.75 0.04
C GLU A 22 -0.30 -10.18 1.33
N ASN A 23 0.41 -11.32 1.25
CA ASN A 23 1.19 -11.83 2.38
C ASN A 23 2.43 -10.97 2.71
N GLU A 24 2.91 -10.18 1.76
CA GLU A 24 4.04 -9.25 1.95
C GLU A 24 3.56 -7.92 2.55
N VAL A 25 2.29 -7.53 2.30
CA VAL A 25 1.70 -6.29 2.80
C VAL A 25 1.26 -6.42 4.25
N THR A 26 2.24 -6.31 5.15
CA THR A 26 2.01 -6.27 6.60
C THR A 26 1.97 -4.84 7.14
N PRO A 27 1.30 -4.56 8.28
CA PRO A 27 1.28 -3.23 8.89
C PRO A 27 2.66 -2.68 9.28
N ASN A 28 3.66 -3.55 9.37
CA ASN A 28 5.05 -3.20 9.68
C ASN A 28 5.97 -3.27 8.46
N ALA A 29 5.44 -3.62 7.28
CA ALA A 29 6.22 -3.71 6.06
C ALA A 29 6.71 -2.32 5.65
N ARG A 30 7.92 -2.27 5.12
CA ARG A 30 8.53 -1.07 4.57
C ARG A 30 8.32 -1.06 3.06
N PHE A 31 7.66 -0.03 2.55
CA PHE A 31 7.39 0.13 1.12
C PHE A 31 8.63 -0.05 0.25
N ILE A 32 9.76 0.56 0.62
CA ILE A 32 10.99 0.50 -0.18
C ILE A 32 11.76 -0.82 0.04
N ASP A 33 11.98 -1.18 1.31
CA ASP A 33 12.90 -2.28 1.64
C ASP A 33 12.23 -3.67 1.55
N ASP A 34 10.93 -3.77 1.86
CA ASP A 34 10.20 -5.04 1.90
C ASP A 34 9.32 -5.24 0.66
N LEU A 35 8.67 -4.18 0.18
CA LEU A 35 7.78 -4.24 -0.99
C LEU A 35 8.47 -3.83 -2.30
N GLY A 36 9.74 -3.40 -2.23
CA GLY A 36 10.51 -3.02 -3.41
C GLY A 36 10.01 -1.77 -4.15
N ALA A 37 9.16 -0.97 -3.51
CA ALA A 37 8.65 0.27 -4.08
C ALA A 37 9.77 1.29 -4.26
N ASP A 38 9.80 1.97 -5.40
CA ASP A 38 10.73 3.06 -5.63
C ASP A 38 10.14 4.43 -5.19
N SER A 39 10.92 5.50 -5.41
CA SER A 39 10.48 6.86 -5.07
C SER A 39 9.30 7.36 -5.91
N LEU A 40 9.06 6.80 -7.09
CA LEU A 40 7.93 7.12 -7.95
C LEU A 40 6.69 6.33 -7.51
N ASP A 41 6.84 5.03 -7.26
CA ASP A 41 5.77 4.14 -6.80
C ASP A 41 5.14 4.67 -5.50
N THR A 42 5.97 5.15 -4.57
CA THR A 42 5.49 5.77 -3.32
C THR A 42 4.71 7.06 -3.53
N VAL A 43 5.04 7.86 -4.55
CA VAL A 43 4.31 9.08 -4.91
C VAL A 43 2.97 8.74 -5.57
N GLU A 44 2.95 7.74 -6.45
CA GLU A 44 1.74 7.25 -7.09
C GLU A 44 0.77 6.64 -6.06
N LEU A 45 1.26 5.81 -5.13
CA LEU A 45 0.49 5.28 -4.01
C LEU A 45 -0.18 6.39 -3.19
N VAL A 46 0.56 7.44 -2.83
CA VAL A 46 0.01 8.57 -2.07
C VAL A 46 -1.07 9.30 -2.85
N MET A 47 -0.87 9.55 -4.15
CA MET A 47 -1.91 10.14 -5.00
C MET A 47 -3.17 9.26 -5.06
N ARG A 48 -3.02 7.94 -5.21
CA ARG A 48 -4.16 7.01 -5.23
C ARG A 48 -4.90 7.00 -3.89
N PHE A 49 -4.18 7.07 -2.77
CA PHE A 49 -4.81 7.23 -1.47
C PHE A 49 -5.56 8.56 -1.32
N GLU A 50 -5.00 9.68 -1.80
CA GLU A 50 -5.69 10.99 -1.79
C GLU A 50 -6.95 11.04 -2.68
N GLU A 51 -7.04 10.18 -3.70
CA GLU A 51 -8.24 10.04 -4.55
C GLU A 51 -9.31 9.12 -3.93
N GLU A 52 -8.91 8.03 -3.27
CA GLU A 52 -9.82 7.02 -2.68
C GLU A 52 -10.36 7.43 -1.30
N PHE A 53 -9.64 8.30 -0.56
CA PHE A 53 -9.94 8.71 0.81
C PHE A 53 -10.09 10.23 0.95
#